data_AF-A0A7J6R2S7-F1
#
_entry.id   AF-A0A7J6R2S7-F1
#
_cell.length_a   1.000
_cell.length_b   1.000
_cell.length_c   1.000
_cell.angle_alpha   90.00
_cell.angle_beta   90.00
_cell.angle_gamma   90.00
#
_symmetry.space_group_name_H-M   'P 1'
#
loop_
_entity.id
_entity.type
_entity.pdbx_description
1 polymer ?
#
loop_
_entity_poly.entity_id
_entity_poly.type
_entity_poly.pdbx_seq_one_letter_code
_entity_poly.pdbx_strand_id
1 'polypeptide(L)'
;KKEAGMSLGSTGGSDEDDADAGVLPEDEVLDRRKKAVEALPPVDHQGKEYPNVSRWPYVPHPEVSKMTEAEVRAFNKEKLISATGQGVPRAVATFDQCCPPLALKEALKHAKFEKPTPIQCVAIPAVLSGRDVMAIADTG
;
A
#
# COMPACT_ATOMS: atom_id res chain seq x y z
N LYS A 1 -39.28 -54.55 -53.90
CA LYS A 1 -39.27 -55.78 -53.07
C LYS A 1 -38.50 -55.40 -51.80
N LYS A 2 -39.16 -55.32 -50.64
CA LYS A 2 -39.50 -56.45 -49.73
C LYS A 2 -38.21 -57.12 -49.19
N GLU A 3 -38.03 -57.39 -47.90
CA GLU A 3 -38.77 -57.12 -46.65
C GLU A 3 -37.74 -57.34 -45.51
N ALA A 4 -37.67 -56.50 -44.46
CA ALA A 4 -38.40 -56.59 -43.19
C ALA A 4 -38.08 -57.83 -42.31
N GLY A 5 -37.79 -57.58 -41.03
CA GLY A 5 -37.48 -58.56 -39.98
C GLY A 5 -36.73 -57.88 -38.81
N MET A 6 -37.43 -57.17 -37.90
CA MET A 6 -37.99 -57.66 -36.60
C MET A 6 -36.95 -57.57 -35.45
N SER A 7 -37.17 -56.79 -34.36
CA SER A 7 -38.10 -56.99 -33.21
C SER A 7 -37.31 -57.50 -31.98
N LEU A 8 -37.26 -56.93 -30.76
CA LEU A 8 -37.90 -55.82 -30.00
C LEU A 8 -36.82 -55.22 -29.03
N GLY A 9 -37.00 -54.22 -28.16
CA GLY A 9 -38.10 -53.30 -27.78
C GLY A 9 -37.55 -52.28 -26.74
N SER A 10 -38.04 -51.03 -26.68
CA SER A 10 -39.08 -50.54 -25.74
C SER A 10 -38.50 -49.70 -24.58
N THR A 11 -39.33 -48.77 -24.06
CA THR A 11 -39.02 -47.68 -23.10
C THR A 11 -38.05 -46.61 -23.63
N GLY A 12 -38.38 -45.32 -23.62
CA GLY A 12 -39.66 -44.65 -23.34
C GLY A 12 -39.47 -43.15 -23.55
N GLY A 13 -40.33 -42.51 -24.33
CA GLY A 13 -40.18 -41.08 -24.67
C GLY A 13 -41.39 -40.27 -24.20
N SER A 14 -41.12 -39.38 -23.25
CA SER A 14 -41.93 -38.26 -22.72
C SER A 14 -41.08 -37.67 -21.56
N ASP A 15 -40.90 -36.37 -21.32
CA ASP A 15 -41.40 -35.16 -21.98
C ASP A 15 -40.36 -34.02 -21.88
N GLU A 16 -40.51 -33.04 -22.78
CA GLU A 16 -40.29 -31.58 -22.62
C GLU A 16 -38.96 -31.02 -22.04
N ASP A 17 -38.33 -30.18 -22.85
CA ASP A 17 -37.35 -29.18 -22.41
C ASP A 17 -37.99 -28.18 -21.42
N ASP A 18 -37.66 -28.27 -20.14
CA ASP A 18 -37.53 -27.10 -19.27
C ASP A 18 -36.67 -27.45 -18.04
N ALA A 19 -35.37 -27.24 -18.17
CA ALA A 19 -34.49 -27.18 -17.01
C ALA A 19 -34.77 -25.86 -16.30
N ASP A 20 -35.74 -25.87 -15.38
CA ASP A 20 -36.08 -24.76 -14.48
C ASP A 20 -34.79 -24.21 -13.87
N ALA A 21 -34.34 -23.08 -14.43
CA ALA A 21 -33.25 -22.29 -13.90
C ALA A 21 -33.79 -21.56 -12.69
N GLY A 22 -34.01 -22.33 -11.61
CA GLY A 22 -34.76 -21.97 -10.43
C GLY A 22 -34.42 -20.56 -10.01
N VAL A 23 -35.37 -19.65 -10.24
CA VAL A 23 -35.21 -18.23 -9.97
C VAL A 23 -35.06 -18.11 -8.46
N LEU A 24 -33.81 -17.98 -8.00
CA LEU A 24 -33.53 -17.69 -6.60
C LEU A 24 -34.35 -16.45 -6.23
N PRO A 25 -35.12 -16.50 -5.13
CA PRO A 25 -36.02 -15.41 -4.77
C PRO A 25 -35.25 -14.10 -4.72
N GLU A 26 -35.88 -13.05 -5.25
CA GLU A 26 -35.26 -11.75 -5.55
C GLU A 26 -34.60 -11.09 -4.31
N ASP A 27 -34.99 -11.56 -3.12
CA ASP A 27 -34.48 -11.17 -1.81
C ASP A 27 -33.09 -11.73 -1.45
N GLU A 28 -32.58 -12.76 -2.14
CA GLU A 28 -31.23 -13.33 -1.90
C GLU A 28 -30.10 -12.63 -2.68
N VAL A 29 -30.39 -11.53 -3.38
CA VAL A 29 -29.33 -10.63 -3.88
C VAL A 29 -28.62 -10.02 -2.67
N LEU A 30 -27.46 -10.57 -2.31
CA LEU A 30 -26.63 -10.14 -1.16
C LEU A 30 -26.35 -8.63 -1.21
N ASP A 31 -27.22 -7.91 -0.51
CA ASP A 31 -27.32 -6.47 -0.52
C ASP A 31 -26.13 -5.88 0.23
N ARG A 32 -25.08 -5.49 -0.52
CA ARG A 32 -23.90 -4.83 0.04
C ARG A 32 -24.18 -3.38 0.48
N ARG A 33 -25.44 -3.05 0.80
CA ARG A 33 -25.84 -1.83 1.50
C ARG A 33 -25.15 -1.79 2.86
N LYS A 34 -24.01 -1.07 2.87
CA LYS A 34 -23.39 -0.40 4.02
C LYS A 34 -23.77 -1.03 5.37
N LYS A 35 -23.19 -2.20 5.66
CA LYS A 35 -23.28 -2.79 7.00
C LYS A 35 -22.86 -1.70 7.99
N ALA A 36 -23.78 -1.28 8.85
CA ALA A 36 -23.51 -0.20 9.80
C ALA A 36 -22.37 -0.67 10.71
N VAL A 37 -21.18 -0.14 10.48
CA VAL A 37 -20.04 -0.40 11.37
C VAL A 37 -20.37 0.34 12.66
N GLU A 38 -20.73 -0.43 13.68
CA GLU A 38 -20.98 0.09 15.01
C GLU A 38 -19.74 0.86 15.46
N ALA A 39 -19.90 2.18 15.63
CA ALA A 39 -18.78 3.05 15.92
C ALA A 39 -18.25 2.70 17.31
N LEU A 40 -16.98 2.27 17.38
CA LEU A 40 -16.33 1.99 18.65
C LEU A 40 -16.41 3.24 19.55
N PRO A 41 -16.72 3.08 20.85
CA PRO A 41 -16.77 4.20 21.77
C PRO A 41 -15.40 4.91 21.80
N PRO A 42 -15.37 6.25 21.92
CA PRO A 42 -14.11 7.00 21.98
C PRO A 42 -13.19 6.44 23.07
N VAL A 43 -11.98 6.04 22.68
CA VAL A 43 -10.98 5.55 23.62
C VAL A 43 -10.44 6.75 24.39
N ASP A 44 -10.83 6.88 25.66
CA ASP A 44 -10.21 7.89 26.52
C ASP A 44 -8.75 7.50 26.79
N HIS A 45 -7.84 8.45 26.57
CA HIS A 45 -6.42 8.31 26.84
C HIS A 45 -5.99 9.03 28.13
N GLN A 46 -6.90 9.79 28.76
CA GLN A 46 -6.65 10.44 30.04
C GLN A 46 -6.39 9.38 31.13
N GLY A 47 -5.35 9.60 31.94
CA GLY A 47 -4.97 8.68 33.02
C GLY A 47 -4.34 7.35 32.59
N LYS A 48 -4.17 7.07 31.29
CA LYS A 48 -3.46 5.86 30.82
C LYS A 48 -1.96 6.08 30.86
N GLU A 49 -1.28 5.31 31.70
CA GLU A 49 0.18 5.26 31.73
C GLU A 49 0.70 4.38 30.58
N TYR A 50 1.39 5.00 29.63
CA TYR A 50 2.01 4.31 28.50
C TYR A 50 3.51 4.07 28.79
N PRO A 51 4.07 2.92 28.39
CA PRO A 51 5.50 2.68 28.52
C PRO A 51 6.28 3.70 27.68
N ASN A 52 7.36 4.24 28.25
CA ASN A 52 8.20 5.21 27.56
C ASN A 52 8.90 4.57 26.35
N VAL A 53 8.59 5.07 25.15
CA VAL A 53 9.21 4.63 23.90
C VAL A 53 10.45 5.46 23.60
N SER A 54 11.63 4.84 23.77
CA SER A 54 12.89 5.46 23.36
C SER A 54 12.94 5.63 21.84
N ARG A 55 13.10 6.86 21.37
CA ARG A 55 13.34 7.15 19.95
C ARG A 55 14.82 6.98 19.65
N TRP A 56 15.16 6.15 18.67
CA TRP A 56 16.52 6.06 18.17
C TRP A 56 16.88 7.36 17.42
N PRO A 57 17.97 8.07 17.80
CA PRO A 57 18.33 9.32 17.13
C PRO A 57 18.92 9.03 15.74
N TYR A 58 18.31 9.60 14.71
CA TYR A 58 18.88 9.60 13.37
C TYR A 58 20.14 10.45 13.31
N VAL A 59 21.22 9.86 12.77
CA VAL A 59 22.48 10.55 12.48
C VAL A 59 22.65 10.58 10.96
N PRO A 60 22.59 11.76 10.31
CA PRO A 60 22.74 11.85 8.86
C PRO A 60 24.12 11.39 8.39
N HIS A 61 24.20 10.79 7.20
CA HIS A 61 25.48 10.38 6.61
C HIS A 61 26.46 11.58 6.50
N PRO A 62 27.79 11.40 6.68
CA PRO A 62 28.75 12.50 6.62
C PRO A 62 28.75 13.27 5.29
N GLU A 63 28.41 12.63 4.17
CA GLU A 63 28.25 13.33 2.89
C GLU A 63 27.09 14.34 2.93
N VAL A 64 25.91 13.88 3.35
CA VAL A 64 24.70 14.72 3.49
C VAL A 64 24.96 15.87 4.46
N SER A 65 25.65 15.59 5.57
CA SER A 65 26.04 16.59 6.57
C SER A 65 26.98 17.67 6.03
N LYS A 66 27.82 17.33 5.05
CA LYS A 66 28.78 18.25 4.40
C LYS A 66 28.19 19.07 3.26
N MET A 67 27.04 18.68 2.70
CA MET A 67 26.40 19.42 1.61
C MET A 67 26.10 20.87 2.03
N THR A 68 26.51 21.81 1.19
CA THR A 68 26.15 23.23 1.33
C THR A 68 24.66 23.44 1.11
N GLU A 69 24.12 24.57 1.58
CA GLU A 69 22.74 24.94 1.25
C GLU A 69 22.52 25.15 -0.26
N ALA A 70 23.54 25.59 -0.99
CA ALA A 70 23.44 25.80 -2.43
C ALA A 70 23.24 24.48 -3.17
N GLU A 71 24.00 23.44 -2.80
CA GLU A 71 23.85 22.09 -3.36
C GLU A 71 22.51 21.47 -2.99
N VAL A 72 22.05 21.60 -1.74
CA VAL A 72 20.71 21.12 -1.32
C VAL A 72 19.60 21.86 -2.06
N ARG A 73 19.69 23.18 -2.24
CA ARG A 73 18.72 23.96 -3.04
C ARG A 73 18.74 23.54 -4.51
N ALA A 74 19.90 23.27 -5.09
CA ALA A 74 20.04 22.81 -6.47
C ALA A 74 19.43 21.40 -6.66
N PHE A 75 19.75 20.45 -5.78
CA PHE A 75 19.19 19.10 -5.78
C PHE A 75 17.67 19.10 -5.61
N ASN A 76 17.14 19.86 -4.64
CA ASN A 76 15.71 19.98 -4.43
C ASN A 76 15.01 20.57 -5.67
N LYS A 77 15.60 21.59 -6.31
CA LYS A 77 15.08 22.17 -7.56
C LYS A 77 15.10 21.16 -8.72
N GLU A 78 16.17 20.38 -8.88
CA GLU A 78 16.29 19.33 -9.90
C GLU A 78 15.21 18.25 -9.72
N LYS A 79 14.95 17.85 -8.47
CA LYS A 79 13.97 16.81 -8.11
C LYS A 79 12.53 17.30 -7.93
N LEU A 80 12.25 18.58 -8.21
CA LEU A 80 10.94 19.21 -7.97
C LEU A 80 10.45 19.11 -6.51
N ILE A 81 11.39 19.06 -5.55
CA ILE A 81 11.12 18.96 -4.12
C ILE A 81 10.91 20.37 -3.54
N SER A 82 9.75 20.59 -2.93
CA SER A 82 9.48 21.73 -2.05
C SER A 82 9.30 21.22 -0.62
N ALA A 83 10.07 21.77 0.33
CA ALA A 83 10.02 21.38 1.73
C ALA A 83 10.10 22.62 2.63
N THR A 84 9.22 22.70 3.63
CA THR A 84 9.06 23.85 4.52
C THR A 84 8.89 23.41 5.99
N GLY A 85 8.98 24.37 6.91
CA GLY A 85 8.90 24.13 8.36
C GLY A 85 10.24 24.32 9.07
N GLN A 86 10.24 24.18 10.40
CA GLN A 86 11.46 24.30 11.22
C GLN A 86 12.33 23.05 11.10
N GLY A 87 13.65 23.20 10.99
CA GLY A 87 14.60 22.06 11.03
C GLY A 87 14.40 21.00 9.94
N VAL A 88 14.01 21.40 8.72
CA VAL A 88 13.89 20.49 7.57
C VAL A 88 15.24 19.81 7.31
N PRO A 89 15.32 18.47 7.28
CA PRO A 89 16.57 17.77 7.01
C PRO A 89 17.00 17.98 5.55
N ARG A 90 18.31 17.87 5.31
CA ARG A 90 18.87 17.86 3.96
C ARG A 90 18.36 16.63 3.21
N ALA A 91 18.01 16.80 1.94
CA ALA A 91 17.52 15.71 1.11
C ALA A 91 18.63 14.69 0.84
N VAL A 92 18.30 13.40 0.89
CA VAL A 92 19.20 12.31 0.51
C VAL A 92 19.09 12.00 -0.99
N ALA A 93 20.20 11.62 -1.61
CA ALA A 93 20.26 11.22 -3.02
C ALA A 93 20.23 9.70 -3.22
N THR A 94 20.58 8.92 -2.19
CA THR A 94 20.61 7.45 -2.20
C THR A 94 20.03 6.87 -0.92
N PHE A 95 19.56 5.63 -0.94
CA PHE A 95 19.09 4.95 0.27
C PHE A 95 20.20 4.72 1.31
N ASP A 96 21.45 4.55 0.86
CA ASP A 96 22.61 4.37 1.75
C ASP A 96 22.88 5.60 2.65
N GLN A 97 22.54 6.79 2.18
CA GLN A 97 22.66 8.03 2.95
C GLN A 97 21.68 8.13 4.13
N CYS A 98 20.66 7.26 4.21
CA CYS A 98 19.80 7.10 5.37
C CYS A 98 20.35 6.11 6.41
N CYS A 99 21.51 5.49 6.17
CA CYS A 99 22.11 4.45 7.01
C CYS A 99 21.14 3.30 7.40
N PRO A 100 20.43 2.67 6.44
CA PRO A 100 19.44 1.63 6.73
C PRO A 100 20.08 0.35 7.33
N PRO A 101 19.34 -0.43 8.13
CA PRO A 101 19.79 -1.76 8.58
C PRO A 101 20.11 -2.69 7.40
N LEU A 102 21.06 -3.62 7.58
CA LEU A 102 21.52 -4.51 6.52
C LEU A 102 20.38 -5.25 5.81
N ALA A 103 19.44 -5.83 6.57
CA ALA A 103 18.28 -6.53 6.02
C ALA A 103 17.40 -5.63 5.12
N LEU A 104 17.27 -4.33 5.46
CA LEU A 104 16.53 -3.37 4.62
C LEU A 104 17.32 -3.03 3.35
N LYS A 105 18.65 -2.88 3.44
CA LYS A 105 19.52 -2.67 2.28
C LYS A 105 19.47 -3.85 1.30
N GLU A 106 19.44 -5.08 1.82
CA GLU A 106 19.27 -6.29 1.02
C GLU A 106 17.89 -6.36 0.36
N ALA A 107 16.83 -6.03 1.09
CA ALA A 107 15.46 -5.97 0.55
C ALA A 107 15.32 -4.93 -0.57
N LEU A 108 15.87 -3.71 -0.40
CA LEU A 108 15.89 -2.67 -1.43
C LEU A 108 16.62 -3.14 -2.69
N LYS A 109 17.76 -3.82 -2.54
CA LYS A 109 18.52 -4.39 -3.65
C LYS A 109 17.75 -5.50 -4.37
N HIS A 110 17.08 -6.38 -3.63
CA HIS A 110 16.26 -7.46 -4.20
C HIS A 110 15.05 -6.90 -4.97
N ALA A 111 14.40 -5.87 -4.43
CA ALA A 111 13.30 -5.14 -5.07
C ALA A 111 13.75 -4.20 -6.21
N LYS A 112 15.06 -4.10 -6.49
CA LYS A 112 15.68 -3.25 -7.53
C LYS A 112 15.40 -1.74 -7.34
N PHE A 113 15.22 -1.29 -6.11
CA PHE A 113 15.10 0.14 -5.81
C PHE A 113 16.49 0.79 -5.76
N GLU A 114 16.90 1.43 -6.86
CA GLU A 114 18.21 2.07 -6.96
C GLU A 114 18.32 3.38 -6.18
N LYS A 115 17.27 4.21 -6.21
CA LYS A 115 17.26 5.56 -5.64
C LYS A 115 15.89 5.88 -5.01
N PRO A 116 15.85 6.71 -3.95
CA PRO A 116 14.59 7.20 -3.40
C PRO A 116 13.82 8.04 -4.43
N THR A 117 12.49 7.97 -4.37
CA THR A 117 11.62 8.90 -5.11
C THR A 117 11.73 10.32 -4.53
N PRO A 118 11.37 11.38 -5.27
CA PRO A 118 11.56 12.76 -4.80
C PRO A 118 10.99 13.04 -3.40
N ILE A 119 9.81 12.48 -3.08
CA ILE A 119 9.20 12.64 -1.76
C ILE A 119 9.97 11.87 -0.66
N GLN A 120 10.49 10.69 -0.97
CA GLN A 120 11.29 9.87 -0.05
C GLN A 120 12.61 10.56 0.33
N CYS A 121 13.22 11.32 -0.59
CA CYS A 121 14.48 12.04 -0.37
C CYS A 121 14.46 12.95 0.88
N VAL A 122 13.30 13.53 1.24
CA VAL A 122 13.13 14.37 2.43
C VAL A 122 12.28 13.69 3.50
N ALA A 123 11.25 12.94 3.12
CA ALA A 123 10.36 12.28 4.08
C ALA A 123 11.08 11.24 4.95
N ILE A 124 11.98 10.42 4.37
CA ILE A 124 12.71 9.40 5.13
C ILE A 124 13.57 10.04 6.24
N PRO A 125 14.53 10.97 5.96
CA PRO A 125 15.31 11.58 7.03
C PRO A 125 14.46 12.41 8.00
N ALA A 126 13.31 12.94 7.59
CA ALA A 126 12.41 13.67 8.50
C ALA A 126 11.73 12.73 9.51
N VAL A 127 11.16 11.61 9.06
CA VAL A 127 10.56 10.58 9.91
C VAL A 127 11.61 9.93 10.81
N LEU A 128 12.79 9.61 10.29
CA LEU A 128 13.90 9.09 11.09
C LEU A 128 14.37 10.09 12.16
N SER A 129 14.28 11.41 11.90
CA SER A 129 14.53 12.45 12.90
C SER A 129 13.43 12.56 13.97
N GLY A 130 12.43 11.68 13.96
CA GLY A 130 11.32 11.68 14.91
C GLY A 130 10.37 12.86 14.73
N ARG A 131 10.22 13.37 13.51
CA ARG A 131 9.38 14.52 13.19
C ARG A 131 8.04 14.10 12.56
N ASP A 132 7.01 14.87 12.86
CA ASP A 132 5.74 14.82 12.14
C ASP A 132 5.94 15.40 10.72
N VAL A 133 5.36 14.72 9.72
CA VAL A 133 5.54 15.05 8.30
C VAL A 133 4.18 15.06 7.60
N MET A 134 3.89 16.17 6.92
CA MET A 134 2.86 16.21 5.87
C MET A 134 3.56 16.17 4.52
N ALA A 135 3.20 15.19 3.70
CA ALA A 135 3.84 14.90 2.42
C ALA A 135 2.79 14.85 1.31
N ILE A 136 3.08 15.49 0.17
CA ILE A 136 2.25 15.47 -1.04
C ILE A 136 3.15 15.08 -2.20
N ALA A 137 2.71 14.13 -3.01
CA ALA A 137 3.41 13.65 -4.20
C ALA A 137 2.39 13.10 -5.20
N ASP A 138 2.79 13.01 -6.47
CA ASP A 138 1.98 12.36 -7.51
C ASP A 138 1.80 10.86 -7.23
N THR A 139 0.72 10.27 -7.75
CA THR A 139 0.51 8.83 -7.72
C THR A 139 1.56 8.13 -8.60
N GLY A 140 2.23 7.12 -8.03
CA GLY A 140 3.23 6.30 -8.72
C GLY A 140 2.65 5.29 -9.70
#